data_AF-A0A415ZT64-F1
#
_entry.id   AF-A0A415ZT64-F1
#
_cell.length_a   1.000
_cell.length_b   1.000
_cell.length_c   1.000
_cell.angle_alpha   90.00
_cell.angle_beta   90.00
_cell.angle_gamma   90.00
#
_symmetry.space_group_name_H-M   'P 1'
#
loop_
_entity.id
_entity.type
_entity.pdbx_description
1 polymer ?
#
loop_
_entity_poly.entity_id
_entity_poly.type
_entity_poly.pdbx_seq_one_letter_code
_entity_poly.pdbx_strand_id
1 'polypeptide(L)' 'MSDTTEKKYIPRGPAATVAKNKYRDSNYDRMELAVPKGMKARIKEIAKAQGYSSQNNYVVEAVKEKYKRDTGEELTWQKE' A
#
# COMPACT_ATOMS: atom_id res chain seq x y z
N MET A 1 -2.90 -22.81 27.54
CA MET A 1 -1.89 -23.49 26.71
C MET A 1 -1.86 -22.77 25.36
N SER A 2 -0.90 -21.85 25.18
CA SER A 2 -0.81 -21.02 23.97
C SER A 2 -0.01 -21.76 22.89
N ASP A 3 -0.73 -22.22 21.88
CA ASP A 3 -0.21 -22.90 20.69
C ASP A 3 0.76 -21.98 19.94
N THR A 4 2.07 -22.17 20.17
CA THR A 4 3.13 -21.41 19.51
C THR A 4 3.61 -22.25 18.33
N THR A 5 2.84 -22.23 17.24
CA THR A 5 3.28 -22.82 15.97
C THR A 5 4.41 -21.95 15.41
N GLU A 6 5.66 -22.31 15.75
CA GLU A 6 6.86 -21.75 15.15
C GLU A 6 6.80 -21.90 13.63
N LYS A 7 6.57 -20.80 12.92
CA LYS A 7 6.65 -20.77 11.45
C LYS A 7 8.10 -20.97 11.05
N LYS A 8 8.50 -22.20 10.73
CA LYS A 8 9.80 -22.50 10.10
C LYS A 8 9.94 -21.68 8.81
N TYR A 9 10.94 -20.81 8.77
CA TYR A 9 11.29 -20.03 7.58
C TYR A 9 11.91 -20.96 6.54
N ILE A 10 11.16 -21.27 5.48
CA ILE A 10 11.67 -21.99 4.31
C ILE A 10 12.15 -20.93 3.31
N PRO A 11 13.45 -20.88 2.96
CA PRO A 11 13.95 -19.94 1.98
C PRO A 11 13.27 -20.21 0.64
N ARG A 12 12.53 -19.22 0.12
CA ARG A 12 11.85 -19.36 -1.17
C ARG A 12 12.84 -19.08 -2.30
N GLY A 13 12.88 -19.98 -3.28
CA GLY A 13 13.73 -19.82 -4.46
C GLY A 13 13.24 -18.73 -5.44
N PRO A 14 14.05 -18.39 -6.46
CA PRO A 14 13.79 -17.33 -7.43
C PRO A 14 12.40 -17.41 -8.10
N ALA A 15 11.91 -18.63 -8.36
CA ALA A 15 10.59 -18.86 -8.97
C ALA A 15 9.43 -18.26 -8.16
N ALA A 16 9.50 -18.30 -6.82
CA ALA A 16 8.47 -17.72 -5.97
C ALA A 16 8.43 -16.19 -6.04
N THR A 17 9.58 -15.55 -6.23
CA THR A 17 9.68 -14.10 -6.43
C THR A 17 9.08 -13.69 -7.78
N VAL A 18 9.39 -14.43 -8.85
CA VAL A 18 8.83 -14.18 -10.19
C VAL A 18 7.30 -14.29 -10.17
N ALA A 19 6.74 -15.32 -9.55
CA ALA A 19 5.29 -15.49 -9.45
C ALA A 19 4.61 -14.31 -8.72
N LYS A 20 5.22 -13.82 -7.63
CA LYS A 20 4.71 -12.66 -6.88
C LYS A 20 4.77 -11.38 -7.71
N ASN A 21 5.87 -11.15 -8.43
CA ASN A 21 6.01 -10.00 -9.30
C ASN A 21 4.97 -10.04 -10.43
N LYS A 22 4.78 -11.19 -11.08
CA LYS A 22 3.76 -11.35 -12.12
C LYS A 22 2.36 -11.02 -11.60
N TYR A 23 1.98 -11.55 -10.44
CA TYR A 23 0.69 -11.23 -9.83
C TYR A 23 0.57 -9.75 -9.50
N ARG A 24 1.62 -9.14 -8.92
CA ARG A 24 1.62 -7.72 -8.60
C ARG A 24 1.41 -6.88 -9.86
N ASP A 25 2.19 -7.15 -10.90
CA ASP A 25 2.21 -6.34 -12.13
C ASP A 25 0.94 -6.53 -12.97
N SER A 26 0.20 -7.65 -12.80
CA SER A 26 -1.07 -7.88 -13.50
C SER A 26 -2.31 -7.37 -12.74
N ASN A 27 -2.21 -7.09 -11.44
CA ASN A 27 -3.37 -6.73 -10.61
C ASN A 27 -3.32 -5.32 -10.03
N TYR A 28 -2.14 -4.68 -10.02
CA TYR A 28 -1.95 -3.37 -9.42
C TYR A 28 -1.19 -2.44 -10.35
N ASP A 29 -1.71 -1.23 -10.52
CA ASP A 29 -0.97 -0.14 -11.12
C ASP A 29 0.06 0.42 -10.12
N ARG A 30 1.31 0.53 -10.56
CA ARG A 30 2.40 1.07 -9.73
C ARG A 30 2.48 2.58 -9.92
N MET A 31 2.16 3.33 -8.88
CA MET A 31 2.42 4.77 -8.83
C MET A 31 3.74 5.06 -8.11
N GLU A 32 4.69 5.68 -8.82
CA GLU A 32 5.94 6.17 -8.22
C GLU A 32 5.79 7.65 -7.85
N LEU A 33 6.08 7.99 -6.59
CA LEU A 33 5.95 9.34 -6.07
C LEU A 33 7.31 9.81 -5.53
N ALA A 34 7.85 10.86 -6.14
CA ALA A 34 9.00 11.57 -5.61
C ALA A 34 8.55 12.57 -4.55
N VAL A 35 9.07 12.42 -3.33
CA VAL A 35 8.84 13.35 -2.21
C VAL A 35 10.18 13.83 -1.65
N PRO A 36 10.25 15.03 -1.06
CA PRO A 36 11.45 15.50 -0.36
C PRO A 36 11.96 14.50 0.67
N LYS A 37 13.28 14.51 0.92
CA LYS A 37 13.91 13.65 1.92
C LYS A 37 13.24 13.86 3.29
N GLY A 38 12.97 12.77 3.99
CA GLY A 38 12.29 12.77 5.30
C GLY A 38 10.76 12.76 5.24
N MET A 39 10.14 13.23 4.15
CA MET A 39 8.68 13.31 4.06
C MET A 39 8.00 11.93 4.12
N LYS A 40 8.61 10.91 3.52
CA LYS A 40 8.13 9.53 3.60
C LYS A 40 8.03 9.03 5.05
N ALA A 41 9.03 9.32 5.88
CA ALA A 41 9.02 8.93 7.28
C ALA A 41 7.89 9.64 8.02
N ARG A 42 7.71 10.95 7.75
CA ARG A 42 6.63 11.73 8.34
C ARG A 42 5.25 11.22 7.95
N ILE A 43 5.02 10.87 6.69
CA ILE A 43 3.75 10.29 6.22
C ILE A 43 3.48 8.96 6.94
N LYS A 44 4.51 8.13 7.12
CA LYS A 44 4.38 6.85 7.84
C LYS A 44 3.97 7.04 9.31
N GLU A 45 4.54 8.05 9.98
CA GLU A 45 4.16 8.40 11.36
C GLU A 45 2.71 8.87 11.44
N ILE A 46 2.30 9.79 10.54
CA ILE A 46 0.94 10.31 10.49
C ILE A 46 -0.06 9.18 10.24
N ALA A 47 0.21 8.33 9.24
CA ALA A 47 -0.63 7.19 8.93
C ALA A 47 -0.81 6.26 10.14
N LYS A 48 0.29 5.97 10.87
CA LYS A 48 0.24 5.15 12.09
C LYS A 48 -0.56 5.84 13.20
N ALA A 49 -0.36 7.14 13.40
CA ALA A 49 -1.07 7.92 14.43
C ALA A 49 -2.58 7.98 14.17
N GLN A 50 -2.98 8.01 12.89
CA GLN A 50 -4.39 7.98 12.47
C GLN A 50 -4.99 6.56 12.39
N GLY A 51 -4.22 5.51 12.74
CA GLY A 51 -4.71 4.13 12.78
C GLY A 51 -4.72 3.42 11.43
N TYR A 52 -4.08 3.95 10.39
CA TYR A 52 -3.97 3.27 9.10
C TYR A 52 -2.99 2.09 9.17
N SER A 53 -3.36 1.00 8.50
CA SER A 53 -2.52 -0.20 8.35
C SER A 53 -1.28 0.04 7.47
N SER A 54 -1.32 1.04 6.60
CA SER A 54 -0.19 1.38 5.72
C SER A 54 -0.22 2.86 5.31
N GLN A 55 0.98 3.39 5.03
CA GLN A 55 1.14 4.73 4.45
C GLN A 55 0.45 4.86 3.07
N ASN A 56 0.36 3.77 2.30
CA ASN A 56 -0.28 3.78 0.98
C ASN A 56 -1.78 4.03 1.09
N ASN A 57 -2.44 3.39 2.07
CA ASN A 57 -3.87 3.60 2.29
C ASN A 57 -4.16 5.06 2.65
N TYR A 58 -3.33 5.64 3.54
CA TYR A 58 -3.42 7.05 3.88
C TYR A 58 -3.27 7.98 2.67
N VAL A 59 -2.30 7.72 1.78
CA VAL A 59 -2.10 8.54 0.57
C VAL A 59 -3.27 8.41 -0.41
N VAL A 60 -3.81 7.20 -0.61
CA VAL A 60 -4.95 6.98 -1.51
C VAL A 60 -6.21 7.70 -1.02
N GLU A 61 -6.51 7.59 0.28
CA GLU A 61 -7.65 8.31 0.87
C GLU A 61 -7.48 9.83 0.76
N ALA A 62 -6.28 10.35 1.04
CA ALA A 62 -6.00 11.79 0.88
C ALA A 62 -6.22 12.27 -0.56
N VAL A 63 -5.89 11.45 -1.57
CA VAL A 63 -6.15 11.78 -2.98
C VAL A 63 -7.65 11.78 -3.28
N LYS A 64 -8.41 10.77 -2.80
CA LYS A 64 -9.87 10.70 -2.98
C LYS A 64 -10.57 11.89 -2.32
N GLU A 65 -10.19 12.21 -1.08
CA GLU A 65 -10.74 13.36 -0.34
C GLU A 65 -10.44 14.68 -1.07
N LYS A 66 -9.21 14.86 -1.55
CA LYS A 66 -8.84 16.04 -2.32
C LYS A 66 -9.66 16.14 -3.61
N TYR A 67 -9.78 15.05 -4.37
CA TYR A 67 -10.58 15.01 -5.59
C TYR A 67 -12.04 15.39 -5.30
N LYS A 68 -12.66 14.74 -4.30
CA LYS A 68 -14.03 15.03 -3.88
C LYS A 68 -14.24 16.47 -3.46
N ARG A 69 -13.29 17.07 -2.76
CA ARG A 69 -13.36 18.48 -2.38
C ARG A 69 -13.25 19.41 -3.58
N ASP A 70 -12.44 19.07 -4.57
CA ASP A 70 -12.15 19.94 -5.71
C ASP A 70 -13.23 19.82 -6.82
N THR A 71 -13.79 18.64 -7.05
CA THR A 71 -14.78 18.38 -8.11
C THR A 71 -16.20 18.17 -7.60
N GLY A 72 -16.38 17.87 -6.31
CA GLY A 72 -17.65 17.45 -5.74
C GLY A 72 -18.01 15.98 -6.00
N GLU A 73 -17.18 15.25 -6.76
CA GLU A 73 -17.46 13.88 -7.19
C GLU A 73 -16.59 12.85 -6.46
N GLU A 74 -17.07 11.61 -6.37
CA GLU A 74 -16.28 10.53 -5.76
C GLU A 74 -15.33 9.90 -6.79
N LEU A 75 -14.04 9.84 -6.44
CA LEU A 75 -13.05 9.14 -7.24
C LEU A 75 -13.30 7.63 -7.13
N THR A 76 -13.88 7.06 -8.17
CA THR A 76 -14.13 5.62 -8.30
C THR A 76 -13.27 5.03 -9.40
N TRP A 77 -12.83 3.79 -9.22
CA TRP A 77 -12.19 3.01 -10.28
C TRP A 77 -13.17 1.94 -10.74
N GLN A 78 -13.59 2.02 -12.00
CA GLN A 78 -14.30 0.95 -12.67
C GLN A 78 -13.25 -0.06 -13.15
N LYS A 79 -13.33 -1.28 -12.63
CA LYS A 79 -12.54 -2.39 -13.15
C LYS A 79 -13.23 -2.85 -14.44
N GLU A 80 -12.63 -2.57 -15.60
CA GLU A 80 -13.02 -3.18 -16.88
C GLU A 80 -12.93 -4.72 -16.82
#